data_AF-A0A1F8PZ12-F1
#
_entry.id   AF-A0A1F8PZ12-F1
#
_cell.length_a   1.000
_cell.length_b   1.000
_cell.length_c   1.000
_cell.angle_alpha   90.00
_cell.angle_beta   90.00
_cell.angle_gamma   90.00
#
_symmetry.space_group_name_H-M   'P 1'
#
loop_
_entity.id
_entity.type
_entity.pdbx_description
1 polymer ?
#
loop_
_entity_poly.entity_id
_entity_poly.type
_entity_poly.pdbx_seq_one_letter_code
_entity_poly.pdbx_strand_id
1 'polypeptide(L)'
;MPKETLGYIKLEWSCPKCGTRNPGPEKTCLSCGAPQPENVVFEQPGQQVLIEDQKEIEKAKAGADIHCGFCGTRNPAGTKICSQCGADLEKGTRREAGKIVGAYSTGPVKQVDCPSCGTKNPETSLKCVQCGSSLKRSEPLPSELPAAASTPARPKLGMLGIAAIAVIGVLCLVVLVSLLVMSGKTEGVTGVVQDVNWTTYVAVLGLLPVEYFDWIEDIPADAQEGDCTQKVHHTQEEPAPNSNKVCGTPYTVDEGSGFAEVVQDCFYEVMQDYCSFTSME
;
A
#
# COMPACT_ATOMS: atom_id res chain seq x y z
N MET A 1 -17.36 -3.12 4.19
CA MET A 1 -16.96 -3.43 2.81
C MET A 1 -17.60 -4.75 2.43
N PRO A 2 -18.38 -4.82 1.33
CA PRO A 2 -18.94 -6.07 0.83
C PRO A 2 -17.83 -7.06 0.48
N LYS A 3 -18.07 -8.32 0.85
CA LYS A 3 -17.20 -9.45 0.51
C LYS A 3 -17.64 -10.04 -0.81
N GLU A 4 -16.70 -10.18 -1.73
CA GLU A 4 -16.88 -10.87 -2.99
C GLU A 4 -16.07 -12.16 -3.00
N THR A 5 -16.75 -13.28 -3.29
CA THR A 5 -16.10 -14.59 -3.44
C THR A 5 -15.50 -14.71 -4.84
N LEU A 6 -14.18 -14.92 -4.91
CA LEU A 6 -13.45 -15.21 -6.14
C LEU A 6 -13.43 -16.70 -6.49
N GLY A 7 -13.61 -17.57 -5.49
CA GLY A 7 -13.66 -19.02 -5.67
C GLY A 7 -13.19 -19.76 -4.43
N TYR A 8 -12.73 -20.99 -4.62
CA TYR A 8 -12.25 -21.85 -3.54
C TYR A 8 -10.90 -22.46 -3.89
N ILE A 9 -10.07 -22.70 -2.88
CA ILE A 9 -8.80 -23.43 -3.02
C ILE A 9 -8.75 -24.60 -2.05
N LYS A 10 -7.85 -25.56 -2.32
CA LYS A 10 -7.46 -26.57 -1.34
C LYS A 10 -6.40 -25.98 -0.42
N LEU A 11 -6.61 -26.10 0.89
CA LEU A 11 -5.56 -25.88 1.86
C LEU A 11 -4.66 -27.11 1.93
N GLU A 12 -3.61 -27.05 2.75
CA GLU A 12 -2.75 -28.19 3.07
C GLU A 12 -2.67 -28.38 4.59
N TRP A 13 -2.26 -29.57 5.03
CA TRP A 13 -1.92 -29.83 6.42
C TRP A 13 -0.64 -30.65 6.51
N SER A 14 0.18 -30.32 7.51
CA SER A 14 1.45 -31.00 7.76
C SER A 14 1.24 -32.21 8.67
N CYS A 15 1.60 -33.41 8.20
CA CYS A 15 1.50 -34.62 9.02
C CYS A 15 2.51 -34.59 10.17
N PRO A 16 2.10 -34.66 11.45
CA PRO A 16 3.04 -34.59 12.56
C PRO A 16 3.93 -35.83 12.66
N LYS A 17 3.54 -36.96 12.07
CA LYS A 17 4.31 -38.21 12.10
C LYS A 17 5.51 -38.19 11.16
N CYS A 18 5.33 -37.72 9.93
CA CYS A 18 6.36 -37.78 8.88
C CYS A 18 6.74 -36.42 8.27
N GLY A 19 6.03 -35.35 8.61
CA GLY A 19 6.26 -33.99 8.09
C GLY A 19 5.81 -33.75 6.65
N THR A 20 5.16 -34.73 6.01
CA THR A 20 4.60 -34.57 4.65
C THR A 20 3.41 -33.63 4.70
N ARG A 21 3.38 -32.63 3.81
CA ARG A 21 2.19 -31.82 3.57
C ARG A 21 1.20 -32.59 2.69
N ASN A 22 -0.06 -32.60 3.08
CA ASN A 22 -1.12 -33.31 2.37
C ASN A 22 -2.23 -32.30 2.03
N PRO A 23 -3.01 -32.53 0.96
CA PRO A 23 -4.18 -31.72 0.68
C PRO A 23 -5.15 -31.72 1.87
N GLY A 24 -5.74 -30.57 2.17
CA GLY A 24 -6.67 -30.32 3.27
C GLY A 24 -7.84 -31.32 3.34
N PRO A 25 -8.48 -31.66 2.19
CA PRO A 25 -9.58 -32.63 2.17
C PRO A 25 -9.14 -34.07 2.51
N GLU A 26 -7.84 -34.39 2.40
CA GLU A 26 -7.32 -35.71 2.75
C GLU A 26 -7.28 -35.88 4.26
N LYS A 27 -7.88 -36.97 4.72
CA LYS A 27 -7.99 -37.32 6.16
C LYS A 27 -6.90 -38.29 6.61
N THR A 28 -6.05 -38.71 5.69
CA THR A 28 -4.95 -39.64 5.90
C THR A 28 -3.73 -39.11 5.18
N CYS A 29 -2.57 -39.22 5.82
CA CYS A 29 -1.33 -38.82 5.18
C CYS A 29 -1.03 -39.73 3.98
N LEU A 30 -0.87 -39.14 2.80
CA LEU A 30 -0.62 -39.85 1.55
C LEU A 30 0.76 -40.53 1.51
N SER A 31 1.69 -40.14 2.39
CA SER A 31 3.03 -40.71 2.44
C SER A 31 3.19 -41.84 3.47
N CYS A 32 2.64 -41.69 4.67
CA CYS A 32 2.85 -42.66 5.76
C CYS A 32 1.59 -43.39 6.23
N GLY A 33 0.42 -43.09 5.66
CA GLY A 33 -0.86 -43.70 6.01
C GLY A 33 -1.40 -43.33 7.39
N ALA A 34 -0.74 -42.43 8.14
CA ALA A 34 -1.23 -41.99 9.44
C ALA A 34 -2.51 -41.16 9.28
N PRO A 35 -3.53 -41.35 10.14
CA PRO A 35 -4.72 -40.51 10.13
C PRO A 35 -4.35 -39.06 10.47
N GLN A 36 -5.12 -38.13 9.93
CA GLN A 36 -5.03 -36.72 10.26
C GLN A 36 -5.46 -36.51 11.72
N PRO A 37 -4.62 -35.90 12.58
CA PRO A 37 -5.03 -35.52 13.93
C PRO A 37 -6.18 -34.53 13.95
N GLU A 38 -6.95 -34.51 15.04
CA GLU A 38 -8.07 -33.59 15.23
C GLU A 38 -7.65 -32.11 15.24
N ASN A 39 -6.48 -31.81 15.80
CA ASN A 39 -6.01 -30.44 16.01
C ASN A 39 -5.02 -29.93 14.94
N VAL A 40 -4.99 -30.54 13.75
CA VAL A 40 -4.17 -29.97 12.67
C VAL A 40 -4.70 -28.59 12.27
N VAL A 41 -3.78 -27.69 12.00
CA VAL A 41 -4.08 -26.37 11.42
C VAL A 41 -3.94 -26.49 9.92
N PHE A 42 -4.93 -25.99 9.17
CA PHE A 42 -4.79 -25.88 7.72
C PHE A 42 -3.93 -24.67 7.36
N GLU A 43 -3.08 -24.88 6.39
CA GLU A 43 -2.06 -23.95 5.93
C GLU A 43 -2.29 -23.64 4.45
N GLN A 44 -1.85 -22.47 3.99
CA GLN A 44 -1.89 -22.18 2.55
C GLN A 44 -1.00 -23.16 1.76
N PRO A 45 -1.44 -23.63 0.59
CA PRO A 45 -0.59 -24.39 -0.30
C PRO A 45 0.53 -23.49 -0.83
N GLY A 46 1.63 -24.10 -1.28
CA GLY A 46 2.72 -23.33 -1.90
C GLY A 46 2.24 -22.61 -3.17
N GLN A 47 1.43 -23.30 -3.98
CA GLN A 47 0.76 -22.74 -5.14
C GLN A 47 -0.75 -22.73 -4.90
N GLN A 48 -1.36 -21.55 -5.01
CA GLN A 48 -2.79 -21.37 -4.80
C GLN A 48 -3.50 -21.42 -6.14
N VAL A 49 -4.26 -22.48 -6.37
CA VAL A 49 -5.00 -22.71 -7.62
C VAL A 49 -6.48 -22.78 -7.29
N LEU A 50 -7.28 -21.95 -7.96
CA LEU A 50 -8.73 -22.01 -7.85
C LEU A 50 -9.25 -23.36 -8.34
N ILE A 51 -10.17 -23.93 -7.59
CA ILE A 51 -10.83 -25.18 -7.91
C ILE A 51 -11.81 -24.92 -9.05
N GLU A 52 -11.71 -25.70 -10.12
CA GLU A 52 -12.64 -25.69 -11.25
C GLU A 52 -13.70 -26.80 -11.15
N ASP A 53 -13.42 -27.86 -10.38
CA ASP A 53 -14.34 -28.99 -10.21
C ASP A 53 -15.54 -28.61 -9.33
N GLN A 54 -16.73 -28.66 -9.91
CA GLN A 54 -17.97 -28.26 -9.25
C GLN A 54 -18.29 -29.10 -8.00
N LYS A 55 -17.94 -30.38 -7.98
CA LYS A 55 -18.20 -31.25 -6.80
C LYS A 55 -17.27 -30.89 -5.65
N GLU A 56 -16.04 -30.47 -5.93
CA GLU A 56 -15.13 -29.95 -4.92
C GLU A 56 -15.58 -28.58 -4.41
N ILE A 57 -16.09 -27.70 -5.27
CA ILE A 57 -16.70 -26.42 -4.86
C ILE A 57 -17.89 -26.66 -3.93
N GLU A 58 -18.76 -27.63 -4.24
CA GLU A 58 -19.89 -27.99 -3.37
C GLU A 58 -19.44 -28.52 -2.00
N LYS A 59 -18.35 -29.30 -1.96
CA LYS A 59 -17.75 -29.75 -0.71
C LYS A 59 -17.17 -28.59 0.10
N ALA A 60 -16.53 -27.62 -0.56
CA ALA A 60 -16.03 -26.42 0.11
C ALA A 60 -17.19 -25.62 0.72
N LYS A 61 -18.26 -25.39 -0.06
CA LYS A 61 -19.48 -24.69 0.38
C LYS A 61 -20.28 -25.40 1.48
N ALA A 62 -20.10 -26.70 1.64
CA ALA A 62 -20.75 -27.44 2.73
C ALA A 62 -20.26 -26.97 4.12
N GLY A 63 -19.11 -26.29 4.18
CA GLY A 63 -18.54 -25.70 5.39
C GLY A 63 -17.81 -26.72 6.24
N ALA A 64 -17.71 -26.44 7.55
CA ALA A 64 -16.84 -27.18 8.45
C ALA A 64 -17.22 -28.65 8.61
N ASP A 65 -16.20 -29.51 8.45
CA ASP A 65 -16.27 -30.93 8.74
C ASP A 65 -16.58 -31.20 10.23
N ILE A 66 -17.08 -32.39 10.50
CA ILE A 66 -17.48 -32.82 11.83
C ILE A 66 -16.66 -34.02 12.31
N HIS A 67 -16.05 -33.90 13.48
CA HIS A 67 -15.42 -35.00 14.19
C HIS A 67 -16.47 -35.81 14.95
N CYS A 68 -16.49 -37.12 14.71
CA CYS A 68 -17.40 -38.02 15.39
C CYS A 68 -17.10 -38.03 16.90
N GLY A 69 -18.09 -37.75 17.75
CA GLY A 69 -17.91 -37.76 19.20
C GLY A 69 -17.64 -39.14 19.80
N PHE A 70 -17.86 -40.23 19.04
CA PHE A 70 -17.61 -41.60 19.50
C PHE A 70 -16.21 -42.11 19.13
N CYS A 71 -15.80 -41.97 17.86
CA CYS A 71 -14.53 -42.51 17.37
C CYS A 71 -13.51 -41.45 16.90
N GLY A 72 -13.86 -40.16 16.94
CA GLY A 72 -12.99 -39.05 16.52
C GLY A 72 -12.84 -38.86 15.01
N THR A 73 -13.33 -39.80 14.19
CA THR A 73 -13.19 -39.72 12.72
C THR A 73 -13.81 -38.44 12.17
N ARG A 74 -13.07 -37.77 11.28
CA ARG A 74 -13.49 -36.58 10.55
C ARG A 74 -14.44 -36.95 9.40
N ASN A 75 -15.63 -36.35 9.36
CA ASN A 75 -16.64 -36.58 8.34
C ASN A 75 -16.98 -35.26 7.63
N PRO A 76 -17.37 -35.31 6.34
CA PRO A 76 -17.78 -34.12 5.62
C PRO A 76 -18.96 -33.43 6.29
N ALA A 77 -19.00 -32.10 6.17
CA ALA A 77 -20.17 -31.32 6.59
C ALA A 77 -21.47 -31.88 5.99
N GLY A 78 -22.55 -31.88 6.79
CA GLY A 78 -23.88 -32.36 6.38
C GLY A 78 -24.07 -33.89 6.48
N THR A 79 -23.02 -34.65 6.78
CA THR A 79 -23.14 -36.10 7.02
C THR A 79 -23.83 -36.36 8.37
N LYS A 80 -24.81 -37.27 8.39
CA LYS A 80 -25.53 -37.67 9.61
C LYS A 80 -24.92 -38.87 10.33
N ILE A 81 -24.29 -39.78 9.59
CA ILE A 81 -23.75 -41.04 10.12
C ILE A 81 -22.24 -41.10 9.88
N CYS A 82 -21.47 -41.48 10.90
CA CYS A 82 -20.03 -41.61 10.80
C CYS A 82 -19.66 -42.70 9.80
N SER A 83 -18.82 -42.36 8.82
CA SER A 83 -18.39 -43.29 7.77
C SER A 83 -17.52 -44.44 8.28
N GLN A 84 -16.96 -44.34 9.50
CA GLN A 84 -16.09 -45.36 10.07
C GLN A 84 -16.83 -46.28 11.06
N CYS A 85 -17.55 -45.72 12.03
CA CYS A 85 -18.15 -46.50 13.12
C CYS A 85 -19.68 -46.62 13.05
N GLY A 86 -20.34 -45.93 12.12
CA GLY A 86 -21.80 -45.94 12.00
C GLY A 86 -22.54 -45.16 13.10
N ALA A 87 -21.83 -44.50 14.02
CA ALA A 87 -22.46 -43.68 15.04
C ALA A 87 -23.08 -42.41 14.44
N ASP A 88 -24.11 -41.89 15.11
CA ASP A 88 -24.72 -40.62 14.79
C ASP A 88 -23.74 -39.44 15.00
N LEU A 89 -23.71 -38.51 14.06
CA LEU A 89 -22.86 -37.31 14.07
C LEU A 89 -23.53 -36.10 14.71
N GLU A 90 -24.80 -36.17 15.15
CA GLU A 90 -25.45 -35.09 15.92
C GLU A 90 -24.66 -34.71 17.18
N LYS A 91 -23.97 -35.69 17.80
CA LYS A 91 -23.08 -35.47 18.96
C LYS A 91 -21.62 -35.21 18.58
N GLY A 92 -21.34 -34.97 17.31
CA GLY A 92 -20.01 -34.64 16.82
C GLY A 92 -19.63 -33.18 17.06
N THR A 93 -18.33 -32.90 17.01
CA THR A 93 -17.79 -31.54 17.14
C THR A 93 -17.40 -31.03 15.77
N ARG A 94 -17.94 -29.89 15.35
CA ARG A 94 -17.52 -29.26 14.09
C ARG A 94 -16.16 -28.62 14.24
N ARG A 95 -15.34 -28.69 13.18
CA ARG A 95 -14.07 -27.96 13.12
C ARG A 95 -14.32 -26.46 13.14
N GLU A 96 -13.35 -25.72 13.63
CA GLU A 96 -13.33 -24.26 13.52
C GLU A 96 -13.24 -23.86 12.03
N ALA A 97 -13.90 -22.76 11.68
CA ALA A 97 -13.93 -22.17 10.36
C ALA A 97 -14.00 -20.64 10.47
N GLY A 98 -13.80 -19.94 9.35
CA GLY A 98 -13.84 -18.47 9.28
C GLY A 98 -12.49 -17.80 9.58
N LYS A 99 -11.44 -18.56 9.89
CA LYS A 99 -10.11 -18.01 10.15
C LYS A 99 -9.43 -17.61 8.84
N ILE A 100 -8.90 -16.39 8.78
CA ILE A 100 -8.06 -15.94 7.68
C ILE A 100 -6.73 -16.71 7.72
N VAL A 101 -6.43 -17.45 6.67
CA VAL A 101 -5.19 -18.25 6.55
C VAL A 101 -4.05 -17.39 6.00
N GLY A 102 -4.34 -16.48 5.08
CA GLY A 102 -3.38 -15.52 4.53
C GLY A 102 -3.87 -14.83 3.26
N ALA A 103 -3.00 -14.01 2.66
CA ALA A 103 -3.28 -13.38 1.37
C ALA A 103 -3.33 -14.42 0.24
N TYR A 104 -4.24 -14.23 -0.71
CA TYR A 104 -4.31 -15.03 -1.91
C TYR A 104 -3.36 -14.48 -2.96
N SER A 105 -2.56 -15.35 -3.56
CA SER A 105 -1.61 -14.96 -4.62
C SER A 105 -1.50 -16.04 -5.67
N THR A 106 -1.58 -15.61 -6.93
CA THR A 106 -1.29 -16.42 -8.13
C THR A 106 0.17 -16.28 -8.58
N GLY A 107 0.99 -15.53 -7.83
CA GLY A 107 2.38 -15.28 -8.15
C GLY A 107 3.25 -16.54 -8.08
N PRO A 108 4.49 -16.49 -8.64
CA PRO A 108 5.40 -17.61 -8.59
C PRO A 108 5.75 -17.96 -7.14
N VAL A 109 5.70 -19.27 -6.83
CA VAL A 109 6.05 -19.79 -5.50
C VAL A 109 7.50 -19.47 -5.19
N LYS A 110 7.73 -18.77 -4.08
CA LYS A 110 9.09 -18.48 -3.61
C LYS A 110 9.84 -19.77 -3.36
N GLN A 111 11.07 -19.85 -3.87
CA GLN A 111 11.92 -21.03 -3.75
C GLN A 111 13.09 -20.75 -2.80
N VAL A 112 13.48 -21.76 -2.03
CA VAL A 112 14.64 -21.77 -1.16
C VAL A 112 15.53 -22.96 -1.52
N ASP A 113 16.85 -22.72 -1.52
CA ASP A 113 17.83 -23.79 -1.73
C ASP A 113 18.02 -24.60 -0.45
N CYS A 114 18.03 -25.93 -0.58
CA CYS A 114 18.27 -26.83 0.54
C CYS A 114 19.72 -26.67 1.06
N PRO A 115 19.94 -26.41 2.36
CA PRO A 115 21.29 -26.22 2.92
C PRO A 115 22.13 -27.51 2.91
N SER A 116 21.49 -28.68 2.80
CA SER A 116 22.21 -29.97 2.81
C SER A 116 22.63 -30.45 1.43
N CYS A 117 21.87 -30.15 0.37
CA CYS A 117 22.10 -30.72 -0.97
C CYS A 117 21.91 -29.74 -2.13
N GLY A 118 21.54 -28.48 -1.87
CA GLY A 118 21.39 -27.44 -2.89
C GLY A 118 20.12 -27.50 -3.76
N THR A 119 19.24 -28.49 -3.57
CA THR A 119 18.00 -28.60 -4.34
C THR A 119 17.04 -27.45 -4.01
N LYS A 120 16.42 -26.85 -5.03
CA LYS A 120 15.37 -25.84 -4.88
C LYS A 120 14.07 -26.47 -4.40
N ASN A 121 13.46 -25.85 -3.39
CA ASN A 121 12.19 -26.28 -2.79
C ASN A 121 11.30 -25.06 -2.55
N PRO A 122 9.97 -25.20 -2.56
CA PRO A 122 9.07 -24.13 -2.10
C PRO A 122 9.41 -23.66 -0.68
N GLU A 123 9.34 -22.35 -0.41
CA GLU A 123 9.62 -21.76 0.91
C GLU A 123 8.72 -22.34 2.02
N THR A 124 7.51 -22.78 1.67
CA THR A 124 6.58 -23.44 2.58
C THR A 124 6.93 -24.90 2.89
N SER A 125 7.95 -25.47 2.23
CA SER A 125 8.36 -26.86 2.43
C SER A 125 9.14 -27.02 3.74
N LEU A 126 8.74 -27.99 4.58
CA LEU A 126 9.47 -28.31 5.81
C LEU A 126 10.64 -29.29 5.58
N LYS A 127 10.60 -30.04 4.46
CA LYS A 127 11.59 -31.05 4.09
C LYS A 127 11.99 -30.92 2.63
N CYS A 128 13.25 -31.21 2.34
CA CYS A 128 13.78 -31.25 0.99
C CYS A 128 13.18 -32.42 0.19
N VAL A 129 12.65 -32.14 -1.00
CA VAL A 129 12.07 -33.12 -1.92
C VAL A 129 13.08 -34.19 -2.37
N GLN A 130 14.37 -33.85 -2.41
CA GLN A 130 15.42 -34.76 -2.92
C GLN A 130 16.10 -35.55 -1.80
N CYS A 131 16.58 -34.88 -0.73
CA CYS A 131 17.37 -35.55 0.32
C CYS A 131 16.65 -35.72 1.66
N GLY A 132 15.44 -35.16 1.81
CA GLY A 132 14.64 -35.28 3.04
C GLY A 132 15.12 -34.45 4.23
N SER A 133 16.19 -33.65 4.09
CA SER A 133 16.67 -32.78 5.17
C SER A 133 15.69 -31.66 5.51
N SER A 134 15.75 -31.13 6.73
CA SER A 134 14.84 -30.07 7.16
C SER A 134 15.19 -28.73 6.50
N LEU A 135 14.17 -28.01 6.04
CA LEU A 135 14.29 -26.69 5.42
C LEU A 135 13.90 -25.55 6.36
N LYS A 136 13.48 -25.85 7.60
CA LYS A 136 13.01 -24.83 8.56
C LYS A 136 14.16 -23.89 8.90
N ARG A 137 14.13 -22.68 8.34
CA ARG A 137 15.11 -21.61 8.59
C ARG A 137 14.80 -20.95 9.93
N SER A 138 15.80 -20.89 10.81
CA SER A 138 15.80 -20.05 12.01
C SER A 138 15.76 -18.58 11.62
N GLU A 139 14.96 -17.77 12.30
CA GLU A 139 14.72 -16.36 12.03
C GLU A 139 16.04 -15.55 11.95
N PRO A 140 16.26 -14.71 10.92
CA PRO A 140 17.44 -13.85 10.87
C PRO A 140 17.28 -12.67 11.84
N LEU A 141 18.30 -12.42 12.67
CA LEU A 141 18.39 -11.18 13.44
C LEU A 141 18.52 -9.95 12.51
N PRO A 142 18.02 -8.77 12.92
CA PRO A 142 18.08 -7.55 12.11
C PRO A 142 19.51 -7.08 11.85
N SER A 143 19.81 -6.75 10.58
CA SER A 143 21.07 -6.12 10.14
C SER A 143 20.98 -4.60 10.27
N GLU A 144 21.95 -3.98 10.92
CA GLU A 144 22.10 -2.52 11.05
C GLU A 144 22.47 -1.85 9.72
N LEU A 145 22.00 -0.61 9.54
CA LEU A 145 22.22 0.27 8.38
C LEU A 145 23.61 0.95 8.41
N PRO A 146 24.26 1.21 7.24
CA PRO A 146 25.51 1.96 7.20
C PRO A 146 25.33 3.50 7.13
N ALA A 147 26.27 4.20 7.77
CA ALA A 147 26.33 5.65 7.97
C ALA A 147 26.71 6.47 6.71
N ALA A 148 26.23 7.72 6.68
CA ALA A 148 26.37 8.69 5.60
C ALA A 148 27.78 9.30 5.46
N ALA A 149 28.15 9.66 4.22
CA ALA A 149 29.43 10.26 3.83
C ALA A 149 29.40 11.81 3.80
N SER A 150 30.57 12.42 4.07
CA SER A 150 30.84 13.86 4.22
C SER A 150 31.21 14.60 2.92
N THR A 151 30.87 15.89 2.85
CA THR A 151 31.04 16.84 1.73
C THR A 151 32.44 17.49 1.66
N PRO A 152 32.94 17.97 0.49
CA PRO A 152 34.28 18.55 0.36
C PRO A 152 34.35 20.09 0.41
N ALA A 153 35.55 20.61 0.70
CA ALA A 153 35.90 22.01 0.96
C ALA A 153 36.28 22.84 -0.30
N ARG A 154 36.15 24.17 -0.20
CA ARG A 154 36.51 25.19 -1.23
C ARG A 154 37.93 25.77 -1.04
N PRO A 155 38.59 26.29 -2.10
CA PRO A 155 39.93 26.89 -2.00
C PRO A 155 39.92 28.41 -1.78
N LYS A 156 41.08 28.92 -1.32
CA LYS A 156 41.35 30.31 -0.91
C LYS A 156 41.98 31.17 -2.02
N LEU A 157 41.70 32.48 -1.94
CA LEU A 157 42.15 33.59 -2.77
C LEU A 157 43.59 34.03 -2.44
N GLY A 158 44.39 34.30 -3.48
CA GLY A 158 45.76 34.80 -3.39
C GLY A 158 45.85 36.33 -3.44
N MET A 159 46.72 36.88 -2.59
CA MET A 159 47.06 38.29 -2.44
C MET A 159 48.53 38.47 -2.82
N LEU A 160 48.85 39.44 -3.69
CA LEU A 160 50.17 40.08 -3.76
C LEU A 160 50.11 41.35 -4.62
N GLY A 161 50.87 42.38 -4.24
CA GLY A 161 51.16 43.52 -5.11
C GLY A 161 51.26 44.89 -4.44
N ILE A 162 52.06 44.99 -3.39
CA ILE A 162 52.43 46.26 -2.73
C ILE A 162 53.46 47.02 -3.58
N ALA A 163 53.40 48.36 -3.49
CA ALA A 163 54.49 49.33 -3.61
C ALA A 163 55.01 49.71 -5.01
N ALA A 164 54.36 50.74 -5.60
CA ALA A 164 55.03 51.75 -6.44
C ALA A 164 54.28 53.10 -6.57
N ILE A 165 53.20 53.37 -5.83
CA ILE A 165 52.25 54.47 -6.13
C ILE A 165 52.18 55.56 -5.02
N ALA A 166 52.94 55.44 -3.94
CA ALA A 166 52.72 56.28 -2.75
C ALA A 166 53.20 57.75 -2.86
N VAL A 167 54.12 58.09 -3.78
CA VAL A 167 54.70 59.46 -3.82
C VAL A 167 54.03 60.35 -4.88
N ILE A 168 53.61 59.79 -6.01
CA ILE A 168 52.82 60.51 -7.04
C ILE A 168 51.36 60.66 -6.59
N GLY A 169 50.85 59.66 -5.87
CA GLY A 169 49.48 59.68 -5.33
C GLY A 169 49.21 60.90 -4.46
N VAL A 170 50.11 61.26 -3.54
CA VAL A 170 49.90 62.37 -2.59
C VAL A 170 49.88 63.73 -3.28
N LEU A 171 50.74 63.96 -4.29
CA LEU A 171 50.78 65.21 -5.04
C LEU A 171 49.56 65.36 -5.97
N CYS A 172 49.13 64.27 -6.62
CA CYS A 172 47.87 64.25 -7.36
C CYS A 172 46.66 64.45 -6.45
N LEU A 173 46.67 63.92 -5.22
CA LEU A 173 45.56 64.06 -4.27
C LEU A 173 45.41 65.51 -3.79
N VAL A 174 46.51 66.22 -3.54
CA VAL A 174 46.46 67.65 -3.14
C VAL A 174 45.92 68.52 -4.28
N VAL A 175 46.34 68.28 -5.53
CA VAL A 175 45.82 69.01 -6.69
C VAL A 175 44.35 68.67 -6.96
N LEU A 176 43.95 67.39 -6.84
CA LEU A 176 42.56 66.95 -6.96
C LEU A 176 41.66 67.57 -5.88
N VAL A 177 42.10 67.59 -4.62
CA VAL A 177 41.34 68.20 -3.53
C VAL A 177 41.22 69.71 -3.74
N SER A 178 42.28 70.38 -4.21
CA SER A 178 42.24 71.81 -4.51
C SER A 178 41.28 72.15 -5.66
N LEU A 179 41.28 71.35 -6.73
CA LEU A 179 40.33 71.47 -7.84
C LEU A 179 38.89 71.18 -7.40
N LEU A 180 38.67 70.15 -6.59
CA LEU A 180 37.35 69.84 -6.04
C LEU A 180 36.79 70.97 -5.15
N VAL A 181 37.63 71.59 -4.33
CA VAL A 181 37.21 72.73 -3.49
C VAL A 181 36.91 73.97 -4.32
N MET A 182 37.66 74.24 -5.40
CA MET A 182 37.38 75.37 -6.30
C MET A 182 36.17 75.13 -7.21
N SER A 183 35.90 73.89 -7.62
CA SER A 183 34.70 73.53 -8.40
C SER A 183 33.44 73.39 -7.53
N GLY A 184 33.57 73.37 -6.20
CA GLY A 184 32.46 73.32 -5.25
C GLY A 184 31.84 74.68 -4.89
N LYS A 185 32.29 75.79 -5.50
CA LYS A 185 31.65 77.10 -5.32
C LYS A 185 30.33 77.13 -6.09
N THR A 186 29.30 76.57 -5.49
CA THR A 186 27.93 76.68 -5.99
C THR A 186 27.31 77.96 -5.44
N GLU A 187 26.95 78.89 -6.31
CA GLU A 187 26.10 80.01 -5.94
C GLU A 187 24.68 79.48 -5.65
N GLY A 188 24.16 79.80 -4.46
CA GLY A 188 22.84 79.36 -4.04
C GLY A 188 21.76 80.10 -4.84
N VAL A 189 21.17 79.42 -5.83
CA VAL A 189 19.96 79.92 -6.49
C VAL A 189 18.78 79.70 -5.54
N THR A 190 18.34 80.75 -4.87
CA THR A 190 17.07 80.76 -4.13
C THR A 190 15.92 80.98 -5.12
N GLY A 191 15.31 79.89 -5.57
CA GLY A 191 14.03 79.92 -6.27
C GLY A 191 12.86 79.94 -5.27
N VAL A 192 11.85 80.76 -5.53
CA VAL A 192 10.56 80.68 -4.83
C VAL A 192 9.63 79.86 -5.70
N VAL A 193 9.11 78.75 -5.16
CA VAL A 193 8.10 77.95 -5.84
C VAL A 193 6.84 78.79 -5.97
N GLN A 194 6.52 79.23 -7.19
CA GLN A 194 5.36 80.09 -7.44
C GLN A 194 4.05 79.33 -7.35
N ASP A 195 4.04 78.04 -7.69
CA ASP A 195 2.86 77.20 -7.59
C ASP A 195 3.23 75.73 -7.47
N VAL A 196 2.44 74.97 -6.71
CA VAL A 196 2.57 73.51 -6.57
C VAL A 196 1.23 72.88 -6.87
N ASN A 197 1.15 72.19 -8.01
CA ASN A 197 -0.05 71.47 -8.39
C ASN A 197 0.14 69.98 -8.10
N TRP A 198 -0.67 69.46 -7.18
CA TRP A 198 -0.74 68.03 -6.89
C TRP A 198 -1.97 67.45 -7.57
N THR A 199 -1.77 66.49 -8.46
CA THR A 199 -2.87 65.72 -9.04
C THR A 199 -2.95 64.39 -8.30
N THR A 200 -4.03 64.18 -7.55
CA THR A 200 -4.34 62.88 -6.95
C THR A 200 -5.31 62.13 -7.83
N TYR A 201 -4.91 60.95 -8.32
CA TYR A 201 -5.81 59.99 -8.93
C TYR A 201 -6.19 58.94 -7.87
N VAL A 202 -7.48 58.66 -7.74
CA VAL A 202 -7.99 57.53 -6.95
C VAL A 202 -8.55 56.52 -7.93
N ALA A 203 -7.93 55.35 -8.00
CA ALA A 203 -8.49 54.22 -8.74
C ALA A 203 -9.74 53.74 -8.02
N VAL A 204 -10.91 53.88 -8.64
CA VAL A 204 -12.09 53.14 -8.20
C VAL A 204 -11.97 51.74 -8.78
N LEU A 205 -11.55 50.79 -7.96
CA LEU A 205 -11.47 49.39 -8.37
C LEU A 205 -12.89 48.79 -8.38
N GLY A 206 -13.26 48.15 -9.48
CA GLY A 206 -14.48 47.35 -9.54
C GLY A 206 -14.26 46.01 -8.87
N LEU A 207 -15.32 45.46 -8.26
CA LEU A 207 -15.33 44.06 -7.84
C LEU A 207 -15.27 43.19 -9.09
N LEU A 208 -14.34 42.24 -9.10
CA LEU A 208 -14.25 41.20 -10.12
C LEU A 208 -14.69 39.88 -9.48
N PRO A 209 -15.34 39.01 -10.26
CA PRO A 209 -15.71 37.71 -9.76
C PRO A 209 -14.45 36.90 -9.44
N VAL A 210 -14.51 36.14 -8.35
CA VAL A 210 -13.41 35.27 -7.90
C VAL A 210 -13.72 33.85 -8.37
N GLU A 211 -12.68 33.13 -8.80
CA GLU A 211 -12.78 31.71 -9.17
C GLU A 211 -12.68 30.81 -7.94
N TYR A 212 -13.65 29.90 -7.83
CA TYR A 212 -13.79 28.90 -6.78
C TYR A 212 -13.92 27.51 -7.39
N PHE A 213 -13.83 26.47 -6.57
CA PHE A 213 -14.04 25.09 -6.99
C PHE A 213 -14.90 24.36 -5.97
N ASP A 214 -15.96 23.71 -6.44
CA ASP A 214 -16.77 22.85 -5.58
C ASP A 214 -17.44 21.72 -6.38
N TRP A 215 -18.12 20.82 -5.69
CA TRP A 215 -18.98 19.83 -6.33
C TRP A 215 -20.16 20.52 -7.00
N ILE A 216 -20.56 20.01 -8.18
CA ILE A 216 -21.64 20.61 -8.97
C ILE A 216 -22.95 20.85 -8.21
N GLU A 217 -23.25 20.05 -7.18
CA GLU A 217 -24.46 20.20 -6.36
C GLU A 217 -24.35 21.28 -5.29
N ASP A 218 -23.12 21.65 -4.91
CA ASP A 218 -22.81 22.66 -3.89
C ASP A 218 -22.51 24.04 -4.51
N ILE A 219 -22.42 24.13 -5.84
CA ILE A 219 -22.22 25.41 -6.54
C ILE A 219 -23.48 26.29 -6.40
N PRO A 220 -23.34 27.55 -5.93
CA PRO A 220 -24.46 28.48 -5.83
C PRO A 220 -25.16 28.69 -7.16
N ALA A 221 -26.50 28.76 -7.15
CA ALA A 221 -27.29 28.89 -8.37
C ALA A 221 -27.05 30.20 -9.17
N ASP A 222 -26.48 31.21 -8.53
CA ASP A 222 -26.10 32.50 -9.12
C ASP A 222 -24.64 32.57 -9.58
N ALA A 223 -23.84 31.52 -9.35
CA ALA A 223 -22.48 31.41 -9.84
C ALA A 223 -22.43 31.02 -11.32
N GLN A 224 -21.38 31.45 -12.02
CA GLN A 224 -21.11 31.04 -13.38
C GLN A 224 -20.16 29.82 -13.38
N GLU A 225 -20.69 28.64 -13.72
CA GLU A 225 -19.94 27.40 -13.88
C GLU A 225 -18.87 27.51 -14.99
N GLY A 226 -17.71 26.92 -14.73
CA GLY A 226 -16.57 26.81 -15.65
C GLY A 226 -16.26 25.36 -16.00
N ASP A 227 -14.99 24.99 -16.04
CA ASP A 227 -14.55 23.64 -16.39
C ASP A 227 -14.80 22.64 -15.26
N CYS A 228 -15.32 21.46 -15.63
CA CYS A 228 -15.60 20.36 -14.70
C CYS A 228 -14.60 19.20 -14.89
N THR A 229 -14.21 18.59 -13.78
CA THR A 229 -13.43 17.36 -13.76
C THR A 229 -14.07 16.32 -12.86
N GLN A 230 -14.10 15.08 -13.32
CA GLN A 230 -14.60 13.94 -12.55
C GLN A 230 -13.63 13.62 -11.40
N LYS A 231 -14.11 13.71 -10.16
CA LYS A 231 -13.34 13.36 -8.95
C LYS A 231 -14.13 12.42 -8.05
N VAL A 232 -13.42 11.68 -7.19
CA VAL A 232 -14.04 10.84 -6.16
C VAL A 232 -14.72 11.74 -5.14
N HIS A 233 -16.05 11.70 -5.09
CA HIS A 233 -16.84 12.46 -4.14
C HIS A 233 -16.92 11.74 -2.79
N HIS A 234 -17.29 10.46 -2.81
CA HIS A 234 -17.37 9.61 -1.62
C HIS A 234 -17.22 8.13 -1.99
N THR A 235 -17.13 7.28 -0.96
CA THR A 235 -17.10 5.83 -1.11
C THR A 235 -18.36 5.20 -0.53
N GLN A 236 -18.85 4.13 -1.13
CA GLN A 236 -19.97 3.36 -0.62
C GLN A 236 -19.80 1.85 -0.83
N GLU A 237 -20.62 1.07 -0.13
CA GLU A 237 -20.59 -0.40 -0.19
C GLU A 237 -21.36 -0.95 -1.40
N GLU A 238 -22.50 -0.36 -1.72
CA GLU A 238 -23.33 -0.80 -2.85
C GLU A 238 -22.88 -0.14 -4.17
N PRO A 239 -23.11 -0.76 -5.33
CA PRO A 239 -22.82 -0.13 -6.62
C PRO A 239 -23.68 1.12 -6.85
N ALA A 240 -23.06 2.20 -7.35
CA ALA A 240 -23.74 3.43 -7.75
C ALA A 240 -23.52 3.74 -9.25
N PRO A 241 -24.42 4.51 -9.87
CA PRO A 241 -24.15 5.12 -11.18
C PRO A 241 -22.85 5.93 -11.13
N ASN A 242 -22.07 5.88 -12.21
CA ASN A 242 -20.79 6.60 -12.32
C ASN A 242 -19.83 6.34 -11.14
N SER A 243 -19.54 5.06 -10.85
CA SER A 243 -18.61 4.68 -9.79
C SER A 243 -17.55 3.70 -10.27
N ASN A 244 -16.37 3.77 -9.66
CA ASN A 244 -15.28 2.83 -9.86
C ASN A 244 -15.31 1.77 -8.75
N LYS A 245 -15.38 0.49 -9.12
CA LYS A 245 -15.25 -0.61 -8.16
C LYS A 245 -13.77 -0.79 -7.80
N VAL A 246 -13.45 -0.65 -6.53
CA VAL A 246 -12.09 -0.83 -5.99
C VAL A 246 -12.11 -2.01 -5.04
N CYS A 247 -11.22 -2.98 -5.26
CA CYS A 247 -11.10 -4.18 -4.42
C CYS A 247 -9.72 -4.27 -3.80
N GLY A 248 -9.68 -4.73 -2.54
CA GLY A 248 -8.45 -4.99 -1.80
C GLY A 248 -7.70 -6.23 -2.29
N THR A 249 -6.60 -6.55 -1.61
CA THR A 249 -5.87 -7.80 -1.86
C THR A 249 -6.75 -8.99 -1.44
N PRO A 250 -7.01 -9.97 -2.34
CA PRO A 250 -7.81 -11.12 -1.97
C PRO A 250 -7.10 -11.96 -0.89
N TYR A 251 -7.87 -12.63 -0.06
CA TYR A 251 -7.39 -13.45 1.03
C TYR A 251 -8.20 -14.75 1.14
N THR A 252 -7.63 -15.73 1.82
CA THR A 252 -8.22 -17.06 1.96
C THR A 252 -8.76 -17.28 3.37
N VAL A 253 -9.99 -17.74 3.46
CA VAL A 253 -10.71 -18.01 4.71
C VAL A 253 -10.93 -19.52 4.83
N ASP A 254 -10.48 -20.12 5.92
CA ASP A 254 -10.62 -21.56 6.17
C ASP A 254 -12.08 -21.94 6.39
N GLU A 255 -12.61 -22.84 5.57
CA GLU A 255 -13.98 -23.36 5.70
C GLU A 255 -14.08 -24.51 6.72
N GLY A 256 -12.96 -24.93 7.32
CA GLY A 256 -12.90 -26.02 8.30
C GLY A 256 -13.00 -27.42 7.67
N SER A 257 -13.16 -27.51 6.35
CA SER A 257 -13.18 -28.76 5.56
C SER A 257 -11.86 -29.02 4.82
N GLY A 258 -10.83 -28.23 5.08
CA GLY A 258 -9.56 -28.28 4.33
C GLY A 258 -9.64 -27.61 2.96
N PHE A 259 -10.76 -26.96 2.68
CA PHE A 259 -10.90 -25.96 1.63
C PHE A 259 -10.88 -24.57 2.26
N ALA A 260 -10.50 -23.57 1.45
CA ALA A 260 -10.68 -22.18 1.81
C ALA A 260 -11.49 -21.46 0.75
N GLU A 261 -12.35 -20.54 1.19
CA GLU A 261 -12.96 -19.55 0.34
C GLU A 261 -11.95 -18.44 0.04
N VAL A 262 -11.79 -18.09 -1.22
CA VAL A 262 -11.02 -16.92 -1.65
C VAL A 262 -11.99 -15.76 -1.75
N VAL A 263 -11.80 -14.76 -0.91
CA VAL A 263 -12.64 -13.56 -0.88
C VAL A 263 -11.79 -12.31 -1.05
N GLN A 264 -12.43 -11.24 -1.49
CA GLN A 264 -11.87 -9.90 -1.48
C GLN A 264 -12.91 -8.91 -0.95
N ASP A 265 -12.44 -7.88 -0.26
CA ASP A 265 -13.29 -6.79 0.21
C ASP A 265 -13.28 -5.69 -0.86
N CYS A 266 -14.45 -5.31 -1.35
CA CYS A 266 -14.60 -4.25 -2.36
C CYS A 266 -15.40 -3.08 -1.82
N PHE A 267 -15.28 -1.93 -2.48
CA PHE A 267 -16.12 -0.75 -2.30
C PHE A 267 -16.20 0.02 -3.63
N TYR A 268 -17.08 1.00 -3.69
CA TYR A 268 -17.30 1.82 -4.88
C TYR A 268 -16.93 3.26 -4.60
N GLU A 269 -16.04 3.83 -5.42
CA GLU A 269 -15.73 5.26 -5.44
C GLU A 269 -16.70 5.96 -6.38
N VAL A 270 -17.63 6.73 -5.82
CA VAL A 270 -18.62 7.49 -6.59
C VAL A 270 -17.97 8.73 -7.16
N MET A 271 -18.05 8.88 -8.47
CA MET A 271 -17.45 9.98 -9.20
C MET A 271 -18.51 11.06 -9.45
N GLN A 272 -18.12 12.31 -9.21
CA GLN A 272 -18.98 13.47 -9.45
C GLN A 272 -18.17 14.59 -10.06
N ASP A 273 -18.86 15.51 -10.74
CA ASP A 273 -18.24 16.69 -11.30
C ASP A 273 -17.81 17.65 -10.19
N TYR A 274 -16.53 17.95 -10.18
CA TYR A 274 -15.90 18.98 -9.38
C TYR A 274 -15.49 20.10 -10.34
N CYS A 275 -16.20 21.22 -10.27
CA CYS A 275 -16.14 22.27 -11.27
C CYS A 275 -15.54 23.55 -10.71
N SER A 276 -14.79 24.27 -11.54
CA SER A 276 -14.53 25.69 -11.29
C SER A 276 -15.83 26.48 -11.44
N PHE A 277 -16.03 27.52 -10.66
CA PHE A 277 -17.08 28.51 -10.88
C PHE A 277 -16.60 29.89 -10.49
N THR A 278 -17.27 30.93 -10.99
CA THR A 278 -17.00 32.31 -10.59
C THR A 278 -18.22 32.92 -9.91
N SER A 279 -17.99 33.63 -8.80
CA SER A 279 -19.06 34.32 -8.05
C SER A 279 -18.60 35.70 -7.60
N MET A 280 -19.57 36.61 -7.45
CA MET A 280 -19.36 37.94 -6.90
C MET A 280 -19.49 37.85 -5.38
N GLU A 281 -18.44 38.22 -4.64
CA GLU A 281 -18.53 38.44 -3.19
C GLU A 281 -19.24 39.77 -2.84
#